data_AF-A0A137QYT3-F1
#
_entry.id   AF-A0A137QYT3-F1
#
_cell.length_a   1.000
_cell.length_b   1.000
_cell.length_c   1.000
_cell.angle_alpha   90.00
_cell.angle_beta   90.00
_cell.angle_gamma   90.00
#
_symmetry.space_group_name_H-M   'P 1'
#
loop_
_entity.id
_entity.type
_entity.pdbx_description
1 polymer ?
#
loop_
_entity_poly.entity_id
_entity_poly.type
_entity_poly.pdbx_seq_one_letter_code
_entity_poly.pdbx_strand_id
1 'polypeptide(L)'
;MQLPTKFISSITLAATLASASIFPRQAEPGNYTLTFTNQTGAVQGTDFITFGLFETTDECTAFCDSVSTCGFANSYNDNNGKGGSPLLTCSLYVGCHDVADLTNTGGQTQPDGTVNFITNSDGWCKATDTTDPTNPTDPTDPTDPTTDPTDPTTGGTGA
;
A
#
# COMPACT_ATOMS: atom_id res chain seq x y z
N MET A 1 67.33 23.09 17.31
CA MET A 1 67.20 22.25 16.10
C MET A 1 65.79 22.44 15.58
N GLN A 2 65.66 22.82 14.31
CA GLN A 2 64.50 23.48 13.68
C GLN A 2 63.80 22.52 12.70
N LEU A 3 62.49 22.27 12.92
CA LEU A 3 61.38 21.87 12.01
C LEU A 3 61.51 20.57 11.14
N PRO A 4 60.41 19.99 10.57
CA PRO A 4 59.12 20.61 10.28
C PRO A 4 57.82 19.85 10.64
N THR A 5 56.79 20.66 10.91
CA THR A 5 55.36 20.42 10.71
C THR A 5 55.11 19.71 9.37
N LYS A 6 54.44 18.55 9.39
CA LYS A 6 53.94 17.90 8.17
C LYS A 6 52.45 18.16 7.99
N PHE A 7 52.17 18.55 6.76
CA PHE A 7 50.91 18.97 6.17
C PHE A 7 49.76 18.00 6.40
N ILE A 8 48.59 18.60 6.62
CA ILE A 8 47.27 18.00 6.53
C ILE A 8 47.08 17.62 5.06
N SER A 9 47.05 16.32 4.75
CA SER A 9 46.79 15.85 3.38
C SER A 9 45.28 15.82 3.15
N SER A 10 44.88 16.58 2.14
CA SER A 10 43.51 16.85 1.74
C SER A 10 42.68 15.60 1.44
N ILE A 11 41.43 15.71 1.86
CA ILE A 11 40.27 14.89 1.53
C ILE A 11 40.09 14.86 0.01
N THR A 12 40.04 13.65 -0.56
CA THR A 12 39.31 13.42 -1.80
C THR A 12 38.41 12.21 -1.58
N LEU A 13 37.22 12.45 -1.01
CA LEU A 13 36.12 11.51 -1.10
C LEU A 13 35.65 11.54 -2.56
N ALA A 14 36.15 10.61 -3.38
CA ALA A 14 35.46 10.24 -4.59
C ALA A 14 34.21 9.45 -4.15
N ALA A 15 33.11 10.16 -3.92
CA ALA A 15 31.81 9.52 -3.81
C ALA A 15 31.49 8.95 -5.19
N THR A 16 31.69 7.65 -5.32
CA THR A 16 31.20 6.84 -6.42
C THR A 16 29.74 7.19 -6.68
N LEU A 17 29.45 7.55 -7.93
CA LEU A 17 28.10 7.69 -8.44
C LEU A 17 27.31 6.44 -8.02
N ALA A 18 26.31 6.64 -7.18
CA ALA A 18 25.29 5.63 -6.94
C ALA A 18 24.73 5.29 -8.33
N SER A 19 25.04 4.08 -8.80
CA SER A 19 24.29 3.50 -9.90
C SER A 19 22.86 3.47 -9.42
N ALA A 20 22.01 4.31 -10.00
CA ALA A 20 20.58 4.13 -9.92
C ALA A 20 20.32 2.74 -10.51
N SER A 21 20.17 1.76 -9.63
CA SER A 21 19.75 0.43 -10.01
C SER A 21 18.44 0.61 -10.75
N ILE A 22 18.49 0.44 -12.07
CA ILE A 22 17.31 0.26 -12.91
C ILE A 22 16.82 -1.15 -12.62
N PHE A 23 16.37 -1.38 -11.38
CA PHE A 23 15.40 -2.44 -11.16
C PHE A 23 14.19 -2.04 -12.00
N PRO A 24 13.57 -2.96 -12.75
CA PRO A 24 12.29 -2.65 -13.36
C PRO A 24 11.42 -2.10 -12.23
N ARG A 25 10.99 -0.84 -12.37
CA ARG A 25 9.92 -0.30 -11.53
C ARG A 25 8.83 -1.35 -11.60
N GLN A 26 8.61 -2.07 -10.50
CA GLN A 26 7.60 -3.10 -10.39
C GLN A 26 6.33 -2.45 -10.94
N ALA A 27 5.85 -2.97 -12.07
CA ALA A 27 4.73 -2.35 -12.77
C ALA A 27 3.60 -2.25 -11.75
N GLU A 28 3.07 -1.04 -11.56
CA GLU A 28 1.96 -0.85 -10.62
C GLU A 28 0.84 -1.83 -11.05
N PRO A 29 0.42 -2.77 -10.19
CA PRO A 29 -0.67 -3.66 -10.54
C PRO A 29 -1.92 -2.79 -10.65
N GLY A 30 -2.30 -2.45 -11.88
CA GLY A 30 -3.50 -1.69 -12.29
C GLY A 30 -4.06 -0.70 -11.26
N ASN A 31 -4.98 -1.19 -10.44
CA ASN A 31 -5.78 -0.42 -9.48
C ASN A 31 -5.05 -0.09 -8.18
N TYR A 32 -3.73 -0.13 -8.14
CA TYR A 32 -2.94 0.17 -6.96
C TYR A 32 -1.96 1.30 -7.24
N THR A 33 -1.73 2.12 -6.21
CA THR A 33 -0.70 3.15 -6.18
C THR A 33 0.34 2.76 -5.14
N LEU A 34 1.60 2.66 -5.56
CA LEU A 34 2.74 2.46 -4.67
C LEU A 34 2.91 3.65 -3.71
N THR A 35 2.81 3.39 -2.40
CA THR A 35 2.99 4.42 -1.37
C THR A 35 4.42 4.46 -0.83
N PHE A 36 5.10 3.32 -0.81
CA PHE A 36 6.52 3.18 -0.48
C PHE A 36 7.09 1.92 -1.12
N THR A 37 8.42 1.86 -1.26
CA THR A 37 9.10 0.69 -1.82
C THR A 37 10.46 0.45 -1.21
N ASN A 38 10.88 -0.82 -1.19
CA ASN A 38 12.18 -1.31 -0.77
C ASN A 38 12.56 -0.88 0.66
N GLN A 39 11.58 -0.91 1.56
CA GLN A 39 11.76 -0.54 2.96
C GLN A 39 12.18 -1.76 3.81
N THR A 40 12.77 -1.49 4.97
CA THR A 40 13.22 -2.51 5.94
C THR A 40 12.27 -2.67 7.14
N GLY A 41 11.02 -2.25 6.96
CA GLY A 41 9.96 -2.36 7.95
C GLY A 41 8.65 -2.67 7.24
N ALA A 42 7.81 -3.47 7.89
CA ALA A 42 6.45 -3.74 7.47
C ALA A 42 5.49 -2.83 8.25
N VAL A 43 4.32 -2.57 7.64
CA VAL A 43 3.24 -1.81 8.27
C VAL A 43 2.82 -2.49 9.57
N GLN A 44 2.63 -1.71 10.62
CA GLN A 44 2.01 -2.12 11.88
C GLN A 44 0.78 -1.24 12.15
N GLY A 45 -0.26 -1.44 11.35
CA GLY A 45 -1.54 -0.72 11.44
C GLY A 45 -2.56 -1.40 12.34
N THR A 46 -3.49 -0.64 12.91
CA THR A 46 -4.58 -1.15 13.76
C THR A 46 -5.73 -1.77 12.97
N ASP A 47 -5.82 -1.45 11.69
CA ASP A 47 -6.83 -1.88 10.72
C ASP A 47 -6.36 -3.08 9.89
N PHE A 48 -5.44 -3.86 10.45
CA PHE A 48 -5.00 -5.14 9.92
C PHE A 48 -6.20 -6.09 9.72
N ILE A 49 -6.28 -6.68 8.53
CA ILE A 49 -7.31 -7.65 8.18
C ILE A 49 -6.77 -9.07 8.32
N THR A 50 -5.75 -9.40 7.53
CA THR A 50 -5.20 -10.75 7.43
C THR A 50 -3.84 -10.74 6.75
N PHE A 51 -3.17 -11.88 6.69
CA PHE A 51 -1.95 -12.07 5.94
C PHE A 51 -1.96 -13.36 5.13
N GLY A 52 -1.19 -13.39 4.04
CA GLY A 52 -0.90 -14.57 3.23
C GLY A 52 0.59 -14.62 2.84
N LEU A 53 0.99 -15.73 2.22
CA LEU A 53 2.34 -15.93 1.69
C LEU A 53 2.23 -16.19 0.18
N PHE A 54 2.99 -15.45 -0.62
CA PHE A 54 2.93 -15.49 -2.09
C PHE A 54 4.32 -15.40 -2.70
N GLU A 55 4.46 -15.79 -3.97
CA GLU A 55 5.75 -15.70 -4.66
C GLU A 55 6.00 -14.28 -5.19
N THR A 56 4.93 -13.56 -5.54
CA THR A 56 5.02 -12.25 -6.18
C THR A 56 4.11 -11.21 -5.54
N THR A 57 4.45 -9.94 -5.78
CA THR A 57 3.60 -8.81 -5.36
C THR A 57 2.27 -8.78 -6.11
N ASP A 58 2.22 -9.22 -7.37
CA ASP A 58 0.97 -9.29 -8.14
C ASP A 58 -0.02 -10.28 -7.51
N GLU A 59 0.47 -11.41 -6.99
CA GLU A 59 -0.35 -12.36 -6.23
C GLU A 59 -0.82 -11.75 -4.89
N CYS A 60 0.00 -10.92 -4.26
CA CYS A 60 -0.37 -10.21 -3.04
C CYS A 60 -1.50 -9.20 -3.26
N THR A 61 -1.45 -8.41 -4.34
CA THR A 61 -2.52 -7.45 -4.67
C THR A 61 -3.77 -8.16 -5.19
N ALA A 62 -3.63 -9.27 -5.94
CA ALA A 62 -4.75 -10.13 -6.28
C ALA A 62 -5.43 -10.76 -5.04
N PHE A 63 -4.66 -11.09 -4.00
CA PHE A 63 -5.21 -11.51 -2.72
C PHE A 63 -6.01 -10.39 -2.04
N CYS A 64 -5.50 -9.15 -2.06
CA CYS A 64 -6.27 -7.98 -1.61
C CYS A 64 -7.56 -7.81 -2.41
N ASP A 65 -7.56 -8.03 -3.72
CA ASP A 65 -8.78 -7.97 -4.55
C ASP A 65 -9.83 -9.01 -4.18
N SER A 66 -9.42 -10.18 -3.70
CA SER A 66 -10.33 -11.22 -3.21
C SER A 66 -11.00 -10.87 -1.87
N VAL A 67 -10.48 -9.88 -1.16
CA VAL A 67 -10.97 -9.45 0.16
C VAL A 67 -11.71 -8.12 0.02
N SER A 68 -13.04 -8.17 0.07
CA SER A 68 -13.91 -6.99 -0.17
C SER A 68 -13.60 -5.74 0.67
N THR A 69 -13.02 -5.89 1.86
CA THR A 69 -12.66 -4.77 2.75
C THR A 69 -11.21 -4.33 2.64
N CYS A 70 -10.42 -4.94 1.74
CA CYS A 70 -9.01 -4.61 1.58
C CYS A 70 -8.84 -3.32 0.77
N GLY A 71 -8.23 -2.32 1.40
CA GLY A 71 -7.84 -1.07 0.74
C GLY A 71 -6.33 -0.92 0.58
N PHE A 72 -5.54 -1.81 1.17
CA PHE A 72 -4.08 -1.72 1.11
C PHE A 72 -3.39 -3.07 1.30
N ALA A 73 -2.33 -3.29 0.52
CA ALA A 73 -1.48 -4.47 0.62
C ALA A 73 -0.03 -4.07 0.90
N ASN A 74 0.61 -4.67 1.91
CA ASN A 74 2.04 -4.56 2.15
C ASN A 74 2.70 -5.91 1.87
N SER A 75 3.50 -5.97 0.81
CA SER A 75 4.34 -7.12 0.47
C SER A 75 5.74 -6.91 1.04
N TYR A 76 6.32 -7.94 1.67
CA TYR A 76 7.68 -7.88 2.22
C TYR A 76 8.30 -9.26 2.43
N ASN A 77 9.63 -9.34 2.48
CA ASN A 77 10.33 -10.55 2.90
C ASN A 77 10.55 -10.52 4.43
N ASP A 78 10.00 -11.51 5.14
CA ASP A 78 10.26 -11.76 6.57
C ASP A 78 11.39 -12.79 6.69
N ASN A 79 12.64 -12.34 6.49
CA ASN A 79 13.80 -13.22 6.45
C ASN A 79 14.00 -13.89 7.79
N ASN A 80 14.21 -15.21 7.79
CA ASN A 80 14.24 -16.07 8.97
C ASN A 80 12.92 -16.08 9.77
N GLY A 81 11.91 -15.30 9.41
CA GLY A 81 10.58 -15.38 9.98
C GLY A 81 9.76 -16.53 9.37
N LYS A 82 8.54 -16.72 9.89
CA LYS A 82 7.53 -17.66 9.33
C LYS A 82 8.06 -19.07 9.02
N GLY A 83 8.94 -19.60 9.86
CA GLY A 83 9.53 -20.93 9.67
C GLY A 83 10.54 -21.00 8.51
N GLY A 84 11.14 -19.87 8.12
CA GLY A 84 12.14 -19.79 7.06
C GLY A 84 11.54 -19.77 5.64
N SER A 85 10.26 -19.43 5.51
CA SER A 85 9.61 -19.33 4.20
C SER A 85 10.33 -18.29 3.32
N PRO A 86 10.69 -18.64 2.07
CA PRO A 86 11.25 -17.67 1.13
C PRO A 86 10.18 -16.76 0.49
N LEU A 87 8.90 -17.08 0.71
CA LEU A 87 7.77 -16.36 0.11
C LEU A 87 7.64 -14.94 0.67
N LEU A 88 7.11 -14.04 -0.16
CA LEU A 88 6.68 -12.72 0.28
C LEU A 88 5.51 -12.85 1.25
N THR A 89 5.65 -12.25 2.42
CA THR A 89 4.50 -12.02 3.29
C THR A 89 3.70 -10.86 2.73
N CYS A 90 2.40 -11.07 2.59
CA CYS A 90 1.44 -10.07 2.16
C CYS A 90 0.48 -9.78 3.30
N SER A 91 0.58 -8.63 3.94
CA SER A 91 -0.41 -8.18 4.94
C SER A 91 -1.40 -7.21 4.32
N LEU A 92 -2.68 -7.42 4.65
CA LEU A 92 -3.79 -6.63 4.14
C LEU A 92 -4.37 -5.73 5.21
N TYR A 93 -4.75 -4.52 4.82
CA TYR A 93 -5.31 -3.49 5.69
C TYR A 93 -6.54 -2.84 5.05
N VAL A 94 -7.38 -2.21 5.86
CA VAL A 94 -8.58 -1.52 5.39
C VAL A 94 -8.21 -0.19 4.72
N GLY A 95 -7.31 0.57 5.34
CA GLY A 95 -6.87 1.88 4.90
C GLY A 95 -5.46 1.86 4.30
N CYS A 96 -5.13 2.93 3.57
CA CYS A 96 -3.79 3.10 3.01
C CYS A 96 -2.79 3.56 4.08
N HIS A 97 -1.57 3.04 3.98
CA HIS A 97 -0.47 3.33 4.89
C HIS A 97 0.74 3.92 4.15
N ASP A 98 1.58 4.61 4.91
CA ASP A 98 2.84 5.19 4.41
C ASP A 98 4.04 4.74 5.25
N VAL A 99 5.20 5.36 4.98
CA VAL A 99 6.46 5.03 5.65
C VAL A 99 6.43 5.23 7.17
N ALA A 100 5.54 6.06 7.72
CA ALA A 100 5.42 6.30 9.15
C ALA A 100 4.90 5.06 9.91
N ASP A 101 4.15 4.19 9.23
CA ASP A 101 3.58 2.98 9.83
C ASP A 101 4.53 1.77 9.79
N LEU A 102 5.72 1.92 9.19
CA LEU A 102 6.72 0.85 9.01
C LEU A 102 7.54 0.56 10.27
N THR A 103 6.84 0.29 11.37
CA THR A 103 7.46 0.10 12.68
C THR A 103 7.76 -1.37 12.99
N ASN A 104 7.22 -2.31 12.22
CA ASN A 104 7.57 -3.73 12.35
C ASN A 104 8.85 -4.03 11.56
N THR A 105 10.01 -3.98 12.22
CA THR A 105 11.31 -4.26 11.59
C THR A 105 11.81 -5.69 11.80
N GLY A 106 11.04 -6.54 12.49
CA GLY A 106 11.47 -7.85 12.97
C GLY A 106 12.22 -7.76 14.31
N GLY A 107 13.24 -8.59 14.49
CA GLY A 107 14.10 -8.61 15.69
C GLY A 107 13.77 -9.72 16.69
N GLN A 108 12.80 -10.59 16.39
CA GLN A 108 12.48 -11.74 17.22
C GLN A 108 13.46 -12.90 16.96
N THR A 109 14.02 -13.45 18.04
CA THR A 109 14.82 -14.68 17.98
C THR A 109 13.93 -15.87 17.67
N GLN A 110 14.32 -16.63 16.65
CA GLN A 110 13.64 -17.83 16.18
C GLN A 110 14.12 -19.07 16.95
N PRO A 111 13.40 -20.21 16.87
CA PRO A 111 13.79 -21.43 17.57
C PRO A 111 15.18 -21.98 17.19
N ASP A 112 15.68 -21.65 16.01
CA ASP A 112 17.02 -22.02 15.52
C ASP A 112 18.13 -21.04 15.95
N GLY A 113 17.77 -20.00 16.72
CA GLY A 113 18.68 -18.96 17.21
C GLY A 113 18.95 -17.84 16.21
N THR A 114 18.40 -17.90 15.00
CA THR A 114 18.46 -16.79 14.06
C THR A 114 17.55 -15.64 14.51
N VAL A 115 17.80 -14.43 14.03
CA VAL A 115 16.94 -13.27 14.26
C VAL A 115 16.24 -12.96 12.94
N ASN A 116 14.93 -12.72 12.98
CA ASN A 116 14.19 -12.32 11.79
C ASN A 116 14.33 -10.82 11.52
N PHE A 117 14.18 -10.44 10.25
CA PHE A 117 14.24 -9.05 9.84
C PHE A 117 13.47 -8.84 8.53
N ILE A 118 12.89 -7.65 8.38
CA ILE A 118 12.10 -7.30 7.21
C ILE A 118 12.97 -6.65 6.13
N THR A 119 12.80 -7.09 4.88
CA THR A 119 13.39 -6.44 3.69
C THR A 119 12.40 -6.36 2.55
N ASN A 120 12.73 -5.55 1.54
CA ASN A 120 11.97 -5.43 0.29
C ASN A 120 10.48 -5.16 0.55
N SER A 121 10.20 -4.30 1.52
CA SER A 121 8.82 -3.96 1.89
C SER A 121 8.27 -2.89 0.98
N ASP A 122 7.20 -3.23 0.26
CA ASP A 122 6.47 -2.37 -0.66
C ASP A 122 5.02 -2.21 -0.21
N GLY A 123 4.46 -1.01 -0.40
CA GLY A 123 3.11 -0.65 0.03
C GLY A 123 2.24 -0.26 -1.15
N TRP A 124 1.07 -0.88 -1.26
CA TRP A 124 0.16 -0.74 -2.39
C TRP A 124 -1.20 -0.27 -1.90
N CYS A 125 -1.49 1.01 -2.08
CA CYS A 125 -2.79 1.59 -1.79
C CYS A 125 -3.72 1.31 -2.95
N LYS A 126 -4.82 0.61 -2.68
CA LYS A 126 -5.84 0.37 -3.68
C LYS A 126 -6.48 1.71 -4.04
N ALA A 127 -6.49 2.03 -5.33
CA ALA A 127 -7.28 3.14 -5.84
C ALA A 127 -8.72 2.88 -5.38
N THR A 128 -9.28 3.83 -4.62
CA THR A 128 -10.72 3.81 -4.40
C THR A 128 -11.35 3.88 -5.79
N ASP A 129 -12.29 3.00 -6.11
CA ASP A 129 -13.13 3.15 -7.30
C ASP A 129 -13.91 4.46 -7.13
N THR A 130 -13.27 5.58 -7.45
CA THR A 130 -13.94 6.86 -7.63
C THR A 130 -14.72 6.86 -8.94
N THR A 131 -14.70 5.76 -9.69
CA THR A 131 -15.73 5.43 -10.67
C THR A 131 -16.91 4.76 -9.97
N ASP A 132 -17.53 5.50 -9.06
CA ASP A 132 -18.97 5.55 -9.14
C ASP A 132 -19.31 6.55 -10.27
N PRO A 133 -19.66 6.10 -11.49
CA PRO A 133 -20.20 7.00 -12.51
C PRO A 133 -21.55 7.61 -12.10
N THR A 134 -22.10 7.33 -10.91
CA THR A 134 -23.42 7.85 -10.51
C THR A 134 -23.45 9.18 -9.77
N ASN A 135 -22.35 9.94 -9.58
CA ASN A 135 -22.49 11.40 -9.37
C ASN A 135 -21.19 12.23 -9.36
N PRO A 136 -21.03 13.20 -10.29
CA PRO A 136 -21.24 14.58 -9.85
C PRO A 136 -21.91 15.54 -10.86
N THR A 137 -22.37 15.07 -12.03
CA THR A 137 -23.21 15.85 -12.96
C THR A 137 -24.01 14.91 -13.88
N ASP A 138 -25.25 14.54 -13.51
CA ASP A 138 -26.22 14.02 -14.48
C ASP A 138 -27.48 14.89 -14.53
N PRO A 139 -27.51 15.93 -15.40
CA PRO A 139 -28.73 16.64 -15.77
C PRO A 139 -29.62 15.87 -16.77
N THR A 140 -29.34 14.59 -17.03
CA THR A 140 -30.05 13.72 -17.96
C THR A 140 -30.42 12.37 -17.32
N ASP A 141 -31.05 12.42 -16.14
CA ASP A 141 -32.03 11.41 -15.73
C ASP A 141 -33.41 11.79 -16.34
N PRO A 142 -33.85 11.16 -17.45
CA PRO A 142 -35.18 11.33 -18.02
C PRO A 142 -36.25 10.42 -17.39
N THR A 143 -35.99 9.79 -16.24
CA THR A 143 -36.95 8.87 -15.58
C THR A 143 -37.55 9.34 -14.27
N ASP A 144 -37.32 10.58 -13.84
CA ASP A 144 -38.21 11.24 -12.88
C ASP A 144 -38.99 12.40 -13.54
N PRO A 145 -40.14 12.12 -14.18
CA PRO A 145 -41.06 13.18 -14.57
C PRO A 145 -41.70 13.77 -13.32
N THR A 146 -41.11 14.88 -12.88
CA THR A 146 -41.79 16.15 -12.58
C THR A 146 -43.21 16.02 -12.01
N THR A 147 -43.36 16.47 -10.75
CA THR A 147 -44.53 17.20 -10.23
C THR A 147 -45.64 17.47 -11.27
N ASP A 148 -46.65 16.61 -11.31
CA ASP A 148 -47.93 16.88 -11.96
C ASP A 148 -48.96 17.32 -10.90
N PRO A 149 -49.35 18.61 -10.87
CA PRO A 149 -50.43 19.10 -10.05
C PRO A 149 -51.77 18.86 -10.78
N THR A 150 -52.24 17.62 -10.78
CA THR A 150 -53.62 17.29 -11.14
C THR A 150 -54.23 16.32 -10.13
N ASP A 151 -54.47 16.84 -8.91
CA ASP A 151 -55.55 16.32 -8.07
C ASP A 151 -56.85 17.05 -8.45
N PRO A 152 -57.77 16.43 -9.21
CA PRO A 152 -59.03 17.06 -9.55
C PRO A 152 -59.96 17.04 -8.34
N THR A 153 -60.19 18.22 -7.77
CA THR A 153 -61.37 18.45 -6.95
C THR A 153 -62.62 18.15 -7.80
N THR A 154 -63.35 17.10 -7.45
CA THR A 154 -64.79 16.97 -7.76
C THR A 154 -65.51 16.47 -6.52
N GLY A 155 -66.18 17.40 -5.85
CA GLY A 155 -67.15 17.08 -4.81
C GLY A 155 -68.45 16.50 -5.40
N GLY A 156 -69.18 15.76 -4.58
CA GLY A 156 -70.54 15.31 -4.91
C GLY A 156 -71.15 14.32 -3.92
N THR A 157 -71.84 14.86 -2.89
CA THR A 157 -73.15 14.43 -2.37
C THR A 157 -73.47 12.93 -2.10
N GLY A 158 -73.72 12.63 -0.82
CA GLY A 158 -75.00 12.06 -0.35
C GLY A 158 -75.15 10.54 -0.25
N ALA A 159 -75.11 10.02 0.99
CA ALA A 159 -76.11 9.14 1.60
C ALA A 159 -75.80 8.99 3.11
#